data_AF-X1EQ34-F1
#
_entry.id   AF-X1EQ34-F1
#
_cell.length_a   1.000
_cell.length_b   1.000
_cell.length_c   1.000
_cell.angle_alpha   90.00
_cell.angle_beta   90.00
_cell.angle_gamma   90.00
#
_symmetry.space_group_name_H-M   'P 1'
#
loop_
_entity.id
_entity.type
_entity.pdbx_description
1 polymer ?
#
loop_
_entity_poly.entity_id
_entity_poly.type
_entity_poly.pdbx_seq_one_letter_code
_entity_poly.pdbx_strand_id
1 'polypeptide(L)'
;LKGLEVDLASTEKFIKDFIQLDKFDLILFEYLQSYETVAFLKNILNCWKKSINSFPILGLAHFDPSFFTYGNLDPLMNFLKEYNIYFEFNSNYPSFYSRKYELFFGKLKEYQIPVAIGCDSHRISNLIDIEEPFEMIKYYNLEKNFLPTLSAKY
;
A
#
# COMPACT_ATOMS: atom_id res chain seq x y z
N LEU A 1 3.00 -6.57 -15.78
CA LEU A 1 2.02 -6.27 -14.73
C LEU A 1 1.21 -5.07 -15.19
N LYS A 2 -0.12 -5.14 -15.09
CA LYS A 2 -1.03 -4.02 -15.30
C LYS A 2 -1.56 -3.59 -13.93
N GLY A 3 -1.24 -2.37 -13.54
CA GLY A 3 -1.69 -1.78 -12.28
C GLY A 3 -2.81 -0.77 -12.48
N LEU A 4 -3.54 -0.49 -11.41
CA LEU A 4 -4.46 0.64 -11.29
C LEU A 4 -4.27 1.31 -9.93
N GLU A 5 -4.21 2.63 -9.90
CA GLU A 5 -4.30 3.39 -8.66
C GLU A 5 -5.74 3.89 -8.48
N VAL A 6 -6.27 3.74 -7.27
CA VAL A 6 -7.67 4.02 -6.92
C VAL A 6 -7.71 5.09 -5.85
N ASP A 7 -8.28 6.23 -6.20
CA ASP A 7 -8.56 7.33 -5.29
C ASP A 7 -9.73 6.99 -4.37
N LEU A 8 -9.46 6.86 -3.06
CA LEU A 8 -10.48 6.58 -2.04
C LEU A 8 -11.39 7.76 -1.71
N ALA A 9 -11.15 8.95 -2.26
CA ALA A 9 -12.12 10.05 -2.25
C ALA A 9 -13.27 9.82 -3.25
N SER A 10 -13.13 8.85 -4.16
CA SER A 10 -14.22 8.43 -5.06
C SER A 10 -15.35 7.74 -4.30
N THR A 11 -16.57 7.79 -4.85
CA THR A 11 -17.71 7.11 -4.23
C THR A 11 -17.59 5.59 -4.27
N GLU A 12 -18.13 4.91 -3.25
CA GLU A 12 -18.16 3.44 -3.18
C GLU A 12 -18.77 2.83 -4.45
N LYS A 13 -19.88 3.41 -4.93
CA LYS A 13 -20.57 2.97 -6.14
C LYS A 13 -19.67 3.03 -7.37
N PHE A 14 -18.96 4.15 -7.55
CA PHE A 14 -18.06 4.30 -8.69
C PHE A 14 -16.96 3.24 -8.68
N ILE A 15 -16.28 3.08 -7.54
CA ILE A 15 -15.20 2.10 -7.38
C ILE A 15 -15.71 0.68 -7.67
N LYS A 16 -16.86 0.30 -7.09
CA LYS A 16 -17.43 -1.04 -7.23
C LYS A 16 -17.92 -1.35 -8.65
N ASP A 17 -18.58 -0.40 -9.30
CA ASP A 17 -19.26 -0.65 -10.58
C ASP A 17 -18.28 -0.59 -11.77
N PHE A 18 -17.19 0.18 -11.67
CA PHE A 18 -16.32 0.47 -12.82
C PHE A 18 -14.96 -0.23 -12.80
N ILE A 19 -14.48 -0.68 -11.63
CA ILE A 19 -13.20 -1.40 -11.57
C ILE A 19 -13.41 -2.88 -11.87
N GLN A 20 -12.88 -3.31 -13.01
CA GLN A 20 -12.89 -4.70 -13.45
C GLN A 20 -11.62 -5.41 -12.97
N LEU A 21 -11.72 -6.02 -11.78
CA LEU A 21 -10.58 -6.56 -11.04
C LEU A 21 -9.78 -7.62 -11.80
N ASP A 22 -10.44 -8.41 -12.64
CA ASP A 22 -9.85 -9.45 -13.48
C ASP A 22 -8.92 -8.90 -14.58
N LYS A 23 -8.94 -7.58 -14.82
CA LYS A 23 -8.07 -6.90 -15.79
C LYS A 23 -6.75 -6.40 -15.21
N PHE A 24 -6.59 -6.44 -13.89
CA PHE A 24 -5.45 -5.86 -13.20
C PHE A 24 -4.70 -6.92 -12.41
N ASP A 25 -3.37 -6.84 -12.46
CA ASP A 25 -2.50 -7.67 -11.61
C ASP A 25 -2.27 -7.02 -10.24
N LEU A 26 -2.41 -5.69 -10.17
CA LEU A 26 -2.10 -4.84 -9.03
C LEU A 26 -3.13 -3.71 -8.90
N ILE A 27 -3.56 -3.42 -7.68
CA ILE A 27 -4.36 -2.26 -7.33
C ILE A 27 -3.69 -1.53 -6.16
N LEU A 28 -3.45 -0.23 -6.32
CA LEU A 28 -2.98 0.64 -5.25
C LEU A 28 -4.11 1.54 -4.78
N PHE A 29 -4.20 1.77 -3.48
CA PHE A 29 -5.18 2.67 -2.89
C PHE A 29 -4.49 3.94 -2.41
N GLU A 30 -4.93 5.09 -2.92
CA GLU A 30 -4.51 6.40 -2.46
C GLU A 30 -5.45 6.93 -1.37
N TYR A 31 -4.97 7.85 -0.53
CA TYR A 31 -5.77 8.59 0.43
C TYR A 31 -6.48 7.74 1.52
N LEU A 32 -5.87 6.63 1.93
CA LEU A 32 -6.26 5.96 3.17
C LEU A 32 -5.77 6.78 4.38
N GLN A 33 -6.61 7.66 4.93
CA GLN A 33 -6.20 8.71 5.88
C GLN A 33 -6.94 8.68 7.22
N SER A 34 -7.82 7.69 7.46
CA SER A 34 -8.58 7.58 8.70
C SER A 34 -9.19 6.19 8.91
N TYR A 35 -9.75 5.92 10.09
CA TYR A 35 -10.48 4.66 10.33
C TYR A 35 -11.78 4.58 9.52
N GLU A 36 -12.39 5.70 9.20
CA GLU A 36 -13.56 5.78 8.33
C GLU A 36 -13.19 5.34 6.90
N THR A 37 -12.04 5.80 6.38
CA THR A 37 -11.56 5.36 5.05
C THR A 37 -11.10 3.90 5.06
N VAL A 38 -10.58 3.39 6.18
CA VAL A 38 -10.34 1.94 6.38
C VAL A 38 -11.64 1.15 6.31
N ALA A 39 -12.69 1.58 7.01
CA ALA A 39 -14.00 0.92 6.98
C ALA A 39 -14.64 0.96 5.59
N PHE A 40 -14.53 2.10 4.90
CA PHE A 40 -14.96 2.27 3.52
C PHE A 40 -14.27 1.29 2.57
N LEU A 41 -12.94 1.23 2.60
CA LEU A 41 -12.19 0.29 1.77
C LEU A 41 -12.51 -1.16 2.13
N LYS A 42 -12.67 -1.50 3.42
CA LYS A 42 -13.12 -2.83 3.86
C LYS A 42 -14.46 -3.22 3.24
N ASN A 43 -15.42 -2.30 3.10
CA ASN A 43 -16.71 -2.57 2.46
C ASN A 43 -16.57 -2.81 0.94
N ILE A 44 -15.62 -2.14 0.29
CA ILE A 44 -15.29 -2.37 -1.13
C ILE A 44 -14.69 -3.76 -1.30
N LEU A 45 -13.63 -4.06 -0.54
CA LEU A 45 -12.91 -5.33 -0.65
C LEU A 45 -13.81 -6.53 -0.30
N ASN A 46 -14.71 -6.41 0.67
CA ASN A 46 -15.69 -7.45 0.98
C ASN A 46 -16.70 -7.69 -0.14
N CYS A 47 -17.05 -6.66 -0.91
CA CYS A 47 -17.91 -6.81 -2.08
C CYS A 47 -17.16 -7.55 -3.20
N TRP A 48 -15.92 -7.12 -3.45
CA TRP A 48 -15.07 -7.67 -4.48
C TRP A 48 -14.63 -9.13 -4.22
N LYS A 49 -14.35 -9.49 -2.97
CA LYS A 49 -14.02 -10.87 -2.59
C LYS A 49 -15.12 -11.87 -2.95
N LYS A 50 -16.37 -11.41 -3.10
CA LYS A 50 -17.51 -12.26 -3.50
C LYS A 50 -17.64 -12.42 -5.01
N SER A 51 -16.98 -11.58 -5.82
CA SER A 51 -17.21 -11.51 -7.26
C SER A 51 -16.11 -12.16 -8.11
N ILE A 52 -14.94 -12.48 -7.56
CA ILE A 52 -13.81 -13.03 -8.32
C ILE A 52 -13.09 -14.17 -7.59
N ASN A 53 -12.52 -15.09 -8.37
CA ASN A 53 -11.74 -16.24 -7.85
C ASN A 53 -10.26 -15.92 -7.61
N SER A 54 -9.70 -14.96 -8.34
CA SER A 54 -8.30 -14.54 -8.21
C SER A 54 -8.26 -13.05 -7.93
N PHE A 55 -7.75 -12.68 -6.76
CA PHE A 55 -7.66 -11.29 -6.33
C PHE A 55 -6.34 -10.66 -6.80
N PRO A 56 -6.33 -9.40 -7.27
CA PRO A 56 -5.09 -8.70 -7.59
C PRO A 56 -4.22 -8.49 -6.34
N ILE A 57 -2.94 -8.20 -6.54
CA ILE A 57 -2.08 -7.69 -5.46
C ILE A 57 -2.64 -6.34 -5.02
N LEU A 58 -2.66 -6.08 -3.72
CA LEU A 58 -3.16 -4.83 -3.15
C LEU A 58 -2.03 -4.08 -2.45
N GLY A 59 -1.94 -2.78 -2.68
CA GLY A 59 -0.98 -1.91 -2.02
C GLY A 59 -1.60 -0.59 -1.57
N LEU A 60 -0.92 0.10 -0.67
CA LEU A 60 -1.20 1.51 -0.38
C LEU A 60 -0.22 2.35 -1.20
N ALA A 61 -0.72 3.19 -2.11
CA ALA A 61 0.10 4.13 -2.84
C ALA A 61 0.54 5.27 -1.90
N HIS A 62 1.85 5.56 -1.86
CA HIS A 62 2.48 6.69 -1.14
C HIS A 62 1.80 7.06 0.20
N PHE A 63 1.51 6.05 1.03
CA PHE A 63 0.79 6.23 2.28
C PHE A 63 1.55 7.10 3.28
N ASP A 64 0.92 8.14 3.83
CA ASP A 64 1.49 8.98 4.89
C ASP A 64 1.07 8.47 6.29
N PRO A 65 2.01 7.95 7.11
CA PRO A 65 1.70 7.50 8.46
C PRO A 65 1.25 8.61 9.43
N SER A 66 1.38 9.90 9.06
CA SER A 66 0.96 11.04 9.90
C SER A 66 -0.48 10.91 10.37
N PHE A 67 -1.36 10.44 9.49
CA PHE A 67 -2.80 10.30 9.72
C PHE A 67 -3.16 9.32 10.84
N PHE A 68 -2.25 8.41 11.19
CA PHE A 68 -2.48 7.39 12.21
C PHE A 68 -1.51 7.47 13.39
N THR A 69 -0.62 8.48 13.41
CA THR A 69 0.50 8.57 14.37
C THR A 69 0.05 8.65 15.84
N TYR A 70 -1.11 9.25 16.11
CA TYR A 70 -1.63 9.43 17.48
C TYR A 70 -2.70 8.40 17.87
N GLY A 71 -2.99 7.43 16.99
CA GLY A 71 -4.00 6.39 17.22
C GLY A 71 -3.39 5.04 17.59
N ASN A 72 -4.25 4.11 18.02
CA ASN A 72 -3.86 2.71 18.11
C ASN A 72 -3.69 2.13 16.70
N LEU A 73 -2.47 1.75 16.30
CA LEU A 73 -2.21 1.22 14.95
C LEU A 73 -2.76 -0.20 14.71
N ASP A 74 -3.08 -0.96 15.76
CA ASP A 74 -3.45 -2.36 15.64
C ASP A 74 -4.68 -2.62 14.73
N PRO A 75 -5.76 -1.80 14.74
CA PRO A 75 -6.87 -1.98 13.80
C PRO A 75 -6.45 -1.79 12.33
N LEU A 76 -5.57 -0.83 12.04
CA LEU A 76 -5.01 -0.65 10.71
C LEU A 76 -4.17 -1.87 10.31
N MET A 77 -3.27 -2.33 11.17
CA MET A 77 -2.42 -3.48 10.89
C MET A 77 -3.22 -4.77 10.68
N ASN A 78 -4.24 -5.00 11.50
CA ASN A 78 -5.16 -6.13 11.32
C ASN A 78 -5.89 -6.06 9.98
N PHE A 79 -6.34 -4.87 9.58
CA PHE A 79 -6.96 -4.66 8.28
C PHE A 79 -5.99 -4.95 7.13
N LEU A 80 -4.78 -4.38 7.14
CA LEU A 80 -3.79 -4.63 6.09
C LEU A 80 -3.44 -6.12 5.98
N LYS A 81 -3.32 -6.80 7.12
CA LYS A 81 -3.07 -8.25 7.18
C LYS A 81 -4.24 -9.08 6.63
N GLU A 82 -5.48 -8.76 7.02
CA GLU A 82 -6.71 -9.47 6.60
C GLU A 82 -6.89 -9.48 5.07
N TYR A 83 -6.45 -8.41 4.40
CA TYR A 83 -6.56 -8.25 2.95
C TYR A 83 -5.23 -8.41 2.22
N ASN A 84 -4.14 -8.74 2.92
CA ASN A 84 -2.79 -8.83 2.36
C ASN A 84 -2.38 -7.58 1.55
N ILE A 85 -2.66 -6.41 2.11
CA ILE A 85 -2.34 -5.10 1.52
C ILE A 85 -0.91 -4.73 1.93
N TYR A 86 -0.05 -4.45 0.95
CA TYR A 86 1.33 -4.04 1.22
C TYR A 86 1.46 -2.53 1.44
N PHE A 87 2.51 -2.13 2.17
CA PHE A 87 2.93 -0.73 2.29
C PHE A 87 4.00 -0.40 1.25
N GLU A 88 3.81 0.68 0.49
CA GLU A 88 4.78 1.15 -0.50
C GLU A 88 5.76 2.17 0.09
N PHE A 89 7.06 1.85 0.03
CA PHE A 89 8.12 2.85 0.16
C PHE A 89 8.26 3.59 -1.17
N ASN A 90 7.61 4.75 -1.28
CA ASN A 90 7.59 5.52 -2.52
C ASN A 90 8.74 6.54 -2.60
N SER A 91 9.65 6.39 -3.56
CA SER A 91 10.85 7.22 -3.68
C SER A 91 10.57 8.73 -3.84
N ASN A 92 9.41 9.12 -4.36
CA ASN A 92 9.02 10.53 -4.45
C ASN A 92 8.60 11.12 -3.09
N TYR A 93 8.40 10.29 -2.06
CA TYR A 93 7.86 10.70 -0.76
C TYR A 93 8.74 10.23 0.42
N PRO A 94 10.04 10.59 0.48
CA PRO A 94 10.95 10.15 1.54
C PRO A 94 10.53 10.59 2.94
N SER A 95 9.78 11.69 3.06
CA SER A 95 9.22 12.12 4.34
C SER A 95 8.25 11.11 4.96
N PHE A 96 7.59 10.27 4.16
CA PHE A 96 6.57 9.30 4.62
C PHE A 96 7.18 8.04 5.23
N TYR A 97 8.45 7.76 4.96
CA TYR A 97 9.21 6.70 5.63
C TYR A 97 10.40 7.23 6.44
N SER A 98 10.32 8.48 6.89
CA SER A 98 11.32 9.05 7.78
C SER A 98 11.24 8.45 9.20
N ARG A 99 12.34 8.60 9.96
CA ARG A 99 12.51 8.05 11.32
C ARG A 99 11.42 8.47 12.31
N LYS A 100 10.71 9.58 12.07
CA LYS A 100 9.59 10.01 12.94
C LYS A 100 8.47 8.97 13.04
N TYR A 101 8.36 8.06 12.08
CA TYR A 101 7.34 7.01 12.05
C TYR A 101 7.89 5.62 12.41
N GLU A 102 9.01 5.53 13.13
CA GLU A 102 9.63 4.25 13.51
C GLU A 102 8.66 3.28 14.22
N LEU A 103 7.76 3.80 15.05
CA LEU A 103 6.72 2.98 15.70
C LEU A 103 5.80 2.29 14.68
N PHE A 104 5.42 2.99 13.62
CA PHE A 104 4.59 2.46 12.54
C PHE A 104 5.29 1.32 11.80
N PHE A 105 6.57 1.52 11.45
CA PHE A 105 7.37 0.47 10.80
C PHE A 105 7.65 -0.73 11.72
N GLY A 106 7.80 -0.48 13.03
CA GLY A 106 7.84 -1.55 14.04
C GLY A 106 6.58 -2.42 14.01
N LYS A 107 5.40 -1.79 13.88
CA LYS A 107 4.12 -2.48 13.75
C LYS A 107 3.97 -3.23 12.43
N LEU A 108 4.42 -2.67 11.30
CA LEU A 108 4.46 -3.41 10.03
C LEU A 108 5.27 -4.70 10.15
N LYS A 109 6.43 -4.64 10.82
CA LYS A 109 7.28 -5.81 11.09
C LYS A 109 6.57 -6.84 11.97
N GLU A 110 6.02 -6.41 13.11
CA GLU A 110 5.31 -7.26 14.08
C GLU A 110 4.17 -8.03 13.41
N TYR A 111 3.37 -7.36 12.60
CA TYR A 111 2.21 -7.94 11.93
C TYR A 111 2.55 -8.69 10.66
N GLN A 112 3.81 -8.63 10.21
CA GLN A 112 4.32 -9.20 8.96
C GLN A 112 3.59 -8.62 7.73
N ILE A 113 3.30 -7.31 7.77
CA ILE A 113 2.67 -6.61 6.64
C ILE A 113 3.68 -6.53 5.50
N PRO A 114 3.35 -6.97 4.27
CA PRO A 114 4.29 -6.92 3.18
C PRO A 114 4.68 -5.48 2.83
N VAL A 115 5.88 -5.29 2.29
CA VAL A 115 6.35 -3.97 1.82
C VAL A 115 6.91 -4.07 0.42
N ALA A 116 6.81 -2.99 -0.35
CA ALA A 116 7.38 -2.89 -1.69
C ALA A 116 7.94 -1.48 -1.92
N ILE A 117 8.65 -1.30 -3.05
CA ILE A 117 9.17 0.00 -3.47
C ILE A 117 8.35 0.47 -4.67
N GLY A 118 7.96 1.74 -4.65
CA GLY A 118 7.35 2.45 -5.77
C GLY A 118 8.07 3.76 -6.03
N CYS A 119 7.77 4.40 -7.16
CA CYS A 119 8.40 5.68 -7.51
C CYS A 119 7.43 6.75 -8.01
N ASP A 120 6.13 6.45 -8.15
CA ASP A 120 5.10 7.37 -8.65
C ASP A 120 5.58 8.21 -9.87
N SER A 121 6.23 7.53 -10.80
CA SER A 121 6.96 8.21 -11.86
C SER A 121 6.03 8.56 -13.02
N HIS A 122 5.92 9.86 -13.29
CA HIS A 122 5.24 10.41 -14.45
C HIS A 122 6.20 10.72 -15.62
N ARG A 123 7.50 10.41 -15.46
CA ARG A 123 8.56 10.67 -16.45
C ARG A 123 9.63 9.58 -16.41
N ILE A 124 10.07 9.10 -17.57
CA ILE A 124 11.05 8.01 -17.69
C ILE A 124 12.33 8.25 -16.86
N SER A 125 12.76 9.51 -16.71
CA SER A 125 13.96 9.88 -15.96
C SER A 125 13.95 9.47 -14.47
N ASN A 126 12.78 9.24 -13.88
CA ASN A 126 12.62 9.01 -12.45
C ASN A 126 12.30 7.54 -12.11
N LEU A 127 12.43 6.62 -13.06
CA LEU A 127 12.05 5.20 -12.91
C LEU A 127 12.97 4.37 -11.99
N ILE A 128 14.14 4.88 -11.58
CA ILE A 128 15.23 4.06 -11.02
C ILE A 128 15.64 4.48 -9.60
N ASP A 129 14.92 5.39 -8.95
CA ASP A 129 15.30 5.81 -7.59
C ASP A 129 14.82 4.81 -6.52
N ILE A 130 15.53 3.69 -6.39
CA ILE A 130 15.19 2.61 -5.46
C ILE A 130 16.13 2.49 -4.27
N GLU A 131 17.26 3.22 -4.30
CA GLU A 131 18.35 3.06 -3.34
C GLU A 131 17.92 3.48 -1.93
N GLU A 132 17.40 4.72 -1.78
CA GLU A 132 16.94 5.21 -0.49
C GLU A 132 15.79 4.36 0.10
N PRO A 133 14.70 4.04 -0.64
CA PRO A 133 13.67 3.12 -0.17
C PRO A 133 14.22 1.78 0.34
N PHE A 134 15.18 1.20 -0.38
CA PHE A 134 15.77 -0.08 -0.01
C PHE A 134 16.61 0.00 1.26
N GLU A 135 17.40 1.07 1.42
CA GLU A 135 18.15 1.30 2.65
C GLU A 135 17.24 1.52 3.86
N MET A 136 16.08 2.16 3.66
CA MET A 136 15.10 2.34 4.73
C MET A 136 14.41 1.03 5.11
N ILE A 137 14.13 0.14 4.15
CA ILE A 137 13.64 -1.22 4.44
C ILE A 137 14.63 -1.98 5.34
N LYS A 138 15.93 -1.90 5.05
CA LYS A 138 16.98 -2.50 5.92
C LYS A 138 17.03 -1.82 7.29
N TYR A 139 17.00 -0.50 7.32
CA TYR A 139 17.03 0.27 8.57
C TYR A 139 15.93 -0.18 9.55
N TYR A 140 14.71 -0.41 9.05
CA TYR A 140 13.59 -0.89 9.87
C TYR A 140 13.56 -2.41 10.11
N ASN A 141 14.50 -3.17 9.55
CA ASN A 141 14.56 -4.64 9.54
C ASN A 141 13.32 -5.28 8.91
N LEU A 142 12.89 -4.77 7.76
CA LEU A 142 11.71 -5.21 7.00
C LEU A 142 12.05 -6.10 5.80
N GLU A 143 13.28 -6.61 5.68
CA GLU A 143 13.73 -7.42 4.54
C GLU A 143 12.90 -8.70 4.36
N LYS A 144 12.41 -9.28 5.47
CA LYS A 144 11.50 -10.43 5.43
C LYS A 144 10.09 -10.07 4.96
N ASN A 145 9.71 -8.81 5.08
CA ASN A 145 8.42 -8.28 4.62
C ASN A 145 8.50 -7.83 3.16
N PHE A 146 9.70 -7.61 2.63
CA PHE A 146 9.92 -7.07 1.30
C PHE A 146 9.50 -8.05 0.22
N LEU A 147 8.59 -7.64 -0.66
CA LEU A 147 8.16 -8.37 -1.84
C LEU A 147 9.06 -7.98 -3.03
N PRO A 148 10.01 -8.84 -3.46
CA PRO A 148 10.93 -8.50 -4.54
C PRO A 148 10.23 -8.35 -5.91
N THR A 149 9.01 -8.87 -6.02
CA THR A 149 8.25 -9.04 -7.26
C THR A 149 7.78 -7.74 -7.93
N LEU A 150 7.97 -6.58 -7.29
CA LEU A 150 7.63 -5.28 -7.87
C LEU A 150 8.85 -4.44 -8.29
N SER A 151 10.07 -4.79 -7.84
CA SER A 151 11.29 -3.99 -8.10
C SER A 151 12.25 -4.59 -9.13
N ALA A 152 12.03 -5.81 -9.62
CA ALA A 152 12.96 -6.48 -10.52
C ALA A 152 12.27 -7.30 -11.62
N LYS A 153 11.87 -6.61 -12.69
CA LYS A 153 11.81 -7.20 -14.04
C LYS A 153 12.25 -6.16 -15.05
N TYR A 154 13.52 -5.75 -15.02
CA TYR A 154 14.37 -5.43 -16.17
C TYR A 154 15.84 -5.45 -15.72
#